data_AF-A0A8D8X848-F1
#
_entry.id   AF-A0A8D8X848-F1
#
_cell.length_a   1.000
_cell.length_b   1.000
_cell.length_c   1.000
_cell.angle_alpha   90.00
_cell.angle_beta   90.00
_cell.angle_gamma   90.00
#
_symmetry.space_group_name_H-M   'P 1'
#
loop_
_entity.id
_entity.type
_entity.pdbx_description
1 polymer ?
#
loop_
_entity_poly.entity_id
_entity_poly.type
_entity_poly.pdbx_seq_one_letter_code
_entity_poly.pdbx_strand_id
1 'polypeptide(L)'
;MKQPASSNVAAETIATYVNESRTVVASESLLGRQLGKVQNEGSLHYMMSKFKKALPGSDAEAFISYCSQEMSSSVCKNIASKTPLWREMRYGRITASKLYEASRCSTTEGSLVNAILGASKVKNNVAMERGIRLEKDVLKEVERKLRTKINRSGLILIPENPIFGASPDGISENAVFEVKCPVLREVI
;
A
#
# COMPACT_ATOMS: atom_id res chain seq x y z
N MET A 1 -41.41 19.58 18.71
CA MET A 1 -40.22 19.54 17.83
C MET A 1 -38.97 19.50 18.71
N LYS A 2 -38.30 18.34 18.80
CA LYS A 2 -36.96 18.25 19.42
C LYS A 2 -35.94 18.26 18.28
N GLN A 3 -34.99 19.19 18.32
CA GLN A 3 -33.84 19.23 17.41
C GLN A 3 -33.05 17.90 17.51
N PRO A 4 -32.47 17.39 16.41
CA PRO A 4 -31.60 16.22 16.50
C PRO A 4 -30.27 16.64 17.14
N ALA A 5 -29.84 15.85 18.13
CA ALA A 5 -28.56 16.02 18.81
C ALA A 5 -27.41 15.93 17.79
N SER A 6 -26.49 16.90 17.86
CA SER A 6 -25.30 16.95 17.03
C SER A 6 -24.38 15.75 17.32
N SER A 7 -23.90 15.13 16.25
CA SER A 7 -23.00 13.99 16.24
C SER A 7 -21.64 14.35 16.85
N ASN A 8 -21.36 13.90 18.08
CA ASN A 8 -20.09 14.10 18.76
C ASN A 8 -19.36 12.77 19.07
N VAL A 9 -19.38 11.82 18.14
CA VAL A 9 -18.63 10.53 18.25
C VAL A 9 -17.25 10.62 17.57
N ALA A 10 -16.62 11.80 17.60
CA ALA A 10 -15.73 12.24 16.51
C ALA A 10 -14.20 12.25 16.78
N ALA A 11 -13.68 11.98 17.98
CA ALA A 11 -12.21 12.02 18.18
C ALA A 11 -11.66 11.02 19.21
N GLU A 12 -12.39 10.80 20.31
CA GLU A 12 -11.93 9.96 21.43
C GLU A 12 -11.61 8.52 21.01
N THR A 13 -12.45 7.87 20.20
CA THR A 13 -12.26 6.46 19.85
C THR A 13 -11.04 6.20 18.95
N ILE A 14 -10.68 7.15 18.09
CA ILE A 14 -9.46 7.04 17.26
C ILE A 14 -8.23 7.30 18.11
N ALA A 15 -8.29 8.30 18.99
CA ALA A 15 -7.22 8.58 19.93
C ALA A 15 -6.94 7.38 20.84
N THR A 16 -7.98 6.69 21.32
CA THR A 16 -7.87 5.46 22.12
C THR A 16 -7.21 4.34 21.33
N TYR A 17 -7.71 4.01 20.13
CA TYR A 17 -7.08 2.98 19.29
C TYR A 17 -5.63 3.30 18.93
N VAL A 18 -5.32 4.57 18.63
CA VAL A 18 -3.95 5.03 18.34
C VAL A 18 -3.06 4.89 19.56
N ASN A 19 -3.55 5.24 20.75
CA ASN A 19 -2.79 5.10 22.00
C ASN A 19 -2.54 3.63 22.37
N GLU A 20 -3.55 2.77 22.27
CA GLU A 20 -3.40 1.32 22.48
C GLU A 20 -2.47 0.70 21.43
N SER A 21 -2.56 1.12 20.17
CA SER A 21 -1.66 0.61 19.13
C SER A 21 -0.21 1.08 19.33
N ARG A 22 0.02 2.26 19.91
CA ARG A 22 1.37 2.79 20.20
C ARG A 22 2.11 2.03 21.29
N THR A 23 1.40 1.37 22.20
CA THR A 23 2.05 0.56 23.26
C THR A 23 2.52 -0.81 22.73
N VAL A 24 1.95 -1.27 21.62
CA VAL A 24 2.22 -2.60 21.04
C VAL A 24 3.08 -2.51 19.78
N VAL A 25 2.96 -1.43 19.00
CA VAL A 25 3.66 -1.27 17.72
C VAL A 25 4.90 -0.40 17.90
N ALA A 26 6.06 -0.94 17.49
CA ALA A 26 7.32 -0.22 17.51
C ALA A 26 7.24 1.07 16.68
N SER A 27 7.58 2.21 17.29
CA SER A 27 7.44 3.56 16.72
C SER A 27 8.14 3.75 15.37
N GLU A 28 9.21 2.99 15.14
CA GLU A 28 10.05 3.02 13.97
C GLU A 28 9.52 2.18 12.80
N SER A 29 8.53 1.30 13.06
CA SER A 29 7.85 0.47 12.05
C SER A 29 7.00 1.34 11.11
N LEU A 30 6.60 0.80 9.95
CA LEU A 30 5.73 1.54 9.04
C LEU A 30 4.36 1.78 9.68
N LEU A 31 3.82 0.81 10.42
CA LEU A 31 2.58 0.98 11.18
C LEU A 31 2.71 2.05 12.26
N GLY A 32 3.76 1.99 13.08
CA GLY A 32 4.01 2.96 14.16
C GLY A 32 4.13 4.40 13.66
N ARG A 33 4.75 4.61 12.49
CA ARG A 33 4.88 5.93 11.84
C ARG A 33 3.57 6.50 11.30
N GLN A 34 2.54 5.68 11.13
CA GLN A 34 1.23 6.09 10.61
C GLN A 34 0.20 6.31 11.73
N LEU A 35 0.48 5.86 12.96
CA LEU A 35 -0.38 6.05 14.13
C LEU A 35 -0.47 7.54 14.53
N GLY A 36 -1.58 8.18 14.17
CA GLY A 36 -1.89 9.58 14.52
C GLY A 36 -1.57 10.62 13.45
N LYS A 37 -1.36 10.23 12.18
CA LYS A 37 -1.24 11.15 11.05
C LYS A 37 -2.58 11.34 10.33
N VAL A 38 -2.69 12.43 9.55
CA VAL A 38 -3.82 12.67 8.63
C VAL A 38 -3.98 11.45 7.75
N GLN A 39 -5.11 10.77 7.91
CA GLN A 39 -5.40 9.51 7.26
C GLN A 39 -5.96 9.81 5.87
N ASN A 40 -5.34 9.26 4.81
CA ASN A 40 -5.84 9.43 3.46
C ASN A 40 -7.08 8.56 3.24
N GLU A 41 -8.11 9.10 2.57
CA GLU A 41 -9.41 8.44 2.44
C GLU A 41 -9.34 7.06 1.76
N GLY A 42 -8.38 6.87 0.86
CA GLY A 42 -8.14 5.59 0.21
C GLY A 42 -7.25 4.61 0.95
N SER A 43 -6.78 4.92 2.15
CA SER A 43 -5.91 4.04 2.90
C SER A 43 -6.71 2.91 3.55
N LEU A 44 -6.27 1.65 3.46
CA LEU A 44 -7.01 0.52 4.05
C LEU A 44 -7.15 0.64 5.56
N HIS A 45 -6.14 1.19 6.27
CA HIS A 45 -6.25 1.37 7.72
C HIS A 45 -7.30 2.41 8.09
N TYR A 46 -7.44 3.45 7.26
CA TYR A 46 -8.45 4.50 7.45
C TYR A 46 -9.85 3.95 7.22
N MET A 47 -10.04 3.28 6.08
CA MET A 47 -11.30 2.64 5.74
C MET A 47 -11.68 1.58 6.77
N MET A 48 -10.73 0.78 7.28
CA MET A 48 -10.98 -0.18 8.35
C MET A 48 -11.49 0.50 9.63
N SER A 49 -10.91 1.64 9.99
CA SER A 49 -11.33 2.40 11.16
C SER A 49 -12.75 2.97 11.00
N LYS A 50 -13.09 3.48 9.80
CA LYS A 50 -14.45 3.94 9.49
C LYS A 50 -15.45 2.79 9.46
N PHE A 51 -15.09 1.69 8.80
CA PHE A 51 -15.92 0.49 8.66
C PHE A 51 -16.29 -0.09 10.02
N LYS A 52 -15.32 -0.31 10.91
CA LYS A 52 -15.58 -0.85 12.26
C LYS A 52 -16.52 0.03 13.10
N LYS A 53 -16.52 1.35 12.86
CA LYS A 53 -17.44 2.27 13.53
C LYS A 53 -18.85 2.21 12.94
N ALA A 54 -18.96 2.12 11.62
CA ALA A 54 -20.24 2.07 10.93
C ALA A 54 -20.94 0.72 11.07
N LEU A 55 -20.17 -0.37 11.07
CA LEU A 55 -20.64 -1.75 10.99
C LEU A 55 -19.82 -2.65 11.95
N PRO A 56 -20.06 -2.55 13.28
CA PRO A 56 -19.36 -3.38 14.25
C PRO A 56 -19.75 -4.86 14.10
N GLY A 57 -18.77 -5.76 14.15
CA GLY A 57 -19.00 -7.21 14.09
C GLY A 57 -19.20 -7.79 12.69
N SER A 58 -19.07 -6.98 11.63
CA SER A 58 -19.11 -7.46 10.24
C SER A 58 -17.83 -8.23 9.85
N ASP A 59 -17.93 -8.99 8.76
CA ASP A 59 -16.86 -9.85 8.24
C ASP A 59 -15.94 -9.13 7.24
N ALA A 60 -14.95 -9.88 6.74
CA ALA A 60 -13.95 -9.38 5.79
C ALA A 60 -14.55 -9.05 4.41
N GLU A 61 -15.58 -9.79 3.96
CA GLU A 61 -16.21 -9.55 2.66
C GLU A 61 -17.00 -8.25 2.66
N ALA A 62 -17.70 -7.96 3.75
CA ALA A 62 -18.36 -6.67 3.97
C ALA A 62 -17.33 -5.53 3.99
N PHE A 63 -16.15 -5.75 4.59
CA PHE A 63 -15.08 -4.75 4.57
C PHE A 63 -14.52 -4.49 3.17
N ILE A 64 -14.31 -5.54 2.36
CA ILE A 64 -13.84 -5.40 0.97
C ILE A 64 -14.88 -4.63 0.15
N SER A 65 -16.16 -5.01 0.28
CA SER A 65 -17.27 -4.33 -0.39
C SER A 65 -17.37 -2.86 -0.01
N TYR A 66 -17.18 -2.53 1.28
CA TYR A 66 -17.12 -1.15 1.75
C TYR A 66 -15.96 -0.38 1.11
N CYS A 67 -14.76 -0.97 1.08
CA CYS A 67 -13.61 -0.33 0.45
C CYS A 67 -13.83 -0.06 -1.04
N SER A 68 -14.46 -0.99 -1.76
CA SER A 68 -14.78 -0.80 -3.19
C SER A 68 -15.73 0.37 -3.44
N GLN A 69 -16.69 0.60 -2.54
CA GLN A 69 -17.64 1.71 -2.64
C GLN A 69 -16.98 3.06 -2.33
N GLU A 70 -16.12 3.10 -1.32
CA GLU A 70 -15.45 4.34 -0.88
C GLU A 70 -14.30 4.76 -1.82
N MET A 71 -13.68 3.80 -2.51
CA MET A 71 -12.50 4.04 -3.34
C MET A 71 -12.88 4.64 -4.70
N SER A 72 -13.20 5.93 -4.71
CA SER A 72 -13.48 6.66 -5.94
C SER A 72 -12.26 6.80 -6.86
N SER A 73 -12.49 7.09 -8.15
CA SER A 73 -11.40 7.27 -9.11
C SER A 73 -10.45 8.43 -8.77
N SER A 74 -10.90 9.45 -8.02
CA SER A 74 -10.04 10.54 -7.55
C SER A 74 -9.05 10.08 -6.48
N VAL A 75 -9.49 9.21 -5.58
CA VAL A 75 -8.66 8.60 -4.52
C VAL A 75 -7.55 7.73 -5.11
N CYS A 76 -7.79 7.09 -6.26
CA CYS A 76 -6.80 6.23 -6.93
C CYS A 76 -5.81 6.99 -7.82
N LYS A 77 -6.08 8.26 -8.15
CA LYS A 77 -5.27 9.01 -9.13
C LYS A 77 -3.99 9.56 -8.50
N ASN A 78 -2.93 9.59 -9.31
CA ASN A 78 -1.69 10.36 -9.05
C ASN A 78 -0.91 9.99 -7.78
N ILE A 79 -0.95 8.73 -7.33
CA ILE A 79 -0.17 8.27 -6.18
C ILE A 79 1.31 8.08 -6.59
N ALA A 80 2.09 9.16 -6.64
CA ALA A 80 3.47 9.14 -7.11
C ALA A 80 4.38 8.20 -6.29
N SER A 81 5.20 7.40 -6.97
CA SER A 81 6.05 6.39 -6.32
C SER A 81 7.08 7.00 -5.35
N LYS A 82 7.49 6.19 -4.36
CA LYS A 82 8.51 6.54 -3.34
C LYS A 82 8.11 7.71 -2.40
N THR A 83 6.91 8.28 -2.53
CA THR A 83 6.36 9.32 -1.63
C THR A 83 5.80 8.73 -0.32
N PRO A 84 5.57 9.55 0.74
CA PRO A 84 4.89 9.11 1.95
C PRO A 84 3.47 8.56 1.68
N LEU A 85 2.69 9.24 0.83
CA LEU A 85 1.36 8.80 0.41
C LEU A 85 1.41 7.42 -0.26
N TRP A 86 2.38 7.18 -1.14
CA TRP A 86 2.57 5.88 -1.78
C TRP A 86 2.85 4.76 -0.78
N ARG A 87 3.62 5.03 0.27
CA ARG A 87 3.89 4.05 1.34
C ARG A 87 2.62 3.77 2.17
N GLU A 88 1.87 4.81 2.49
CA GLU A 88 0.60 4.70 3.22
C GLU A 88 -0.44 3.93 2.41
N MET A 89 -0.59 4.23 1.12
CA MET A 89 -1.56 3.57 0.27
C MET A 89 -1.19 2.10 -0.02
N ARG A 90 0.07 1.70 0.11
CA ARG A 90 0.47 0.28 0.01
C ARG A 90 0.25 -0.50 1.30
N TYR A 91 0.13 0.20 2.42
CA TYR A 91 0.00 -0.41 3.74
C TYR A 91 -1.31 -1.21 3.84
N GLY A 92 -1.20 -2.48 4.26
CA GLY A 92 -2.32 -3.40 4.37
C GLY A 92 -2.79 -4.01 3.04
N ARG A 93 -2.25 -3.57 1.90
CA ARG A 93 -2.59 -4.10 0.58
C ARG A 93 -1.64 -5.22 0.15
N ILE A 94 -2.17 -6.22 -0.53
CA ILE A 94 -1.37 -7.22 -1.23
C ILE A 94 -0.82 -6.56 -2.49
N THR A 95 0.47 -6.22 -2.46
CA THR A 95 1.12 -5.60 -3.62
C THR A 95 1.53 -6.63 -4.66
N ALA A 96 1.64 -6.24 -5.94
CA ALA A 96 2.03 -7.15 -7.03
C ALA A 96 3.29 -8.00 -6.72
N SER A 97 4.31 -7.40 -6.10
CA SER A 97 5.54 -8.10 -5.69
C SER A 97 5.37 -9.12 -4.55
N LYS A 98 4.18 -9.19 -3.93
CA LYS A 98 3.81 -10.11 -2.86
C LYS A 98 2.65 -11.04 -3.22
N LEU A 99 1.99 -10.82 -4.35
CA LEU A 99 0.83 -11.59 -4.78
C LEU A 99 1.13 -13.09 -4.92
N TYR A 100 2.30 -13.44 -5.47
CA TYR A 100 2.72 -14.83 -5.62
C TYR A 100 3.00 -15.54 -4.28
N GLU A 101 3.49 -14.80 -3.28
CA GLU A 101 3.66 -15.35 -1.93
C GLU A 101 2.28 -15.52 -1.26
N ALA A 102 1.40 -14.52 -1.41
CA ALA A 102 0.05 -14.53 -0.86
C ALA A 102 -0.83 -15.65 -1.42
N SER A 103 -0.76 -15.95 -2.71
CA SER A 103 -1.56 -17.01 -3.33
C SER A 103 -1.20 -18.42 -2.87
N ARG A 104 -0.06 -18.60 -2.20
CA ARG A 104 0.44 -19.89 -1.70
C ARG A 104 0.57 -19.93 -0.18
N CYS A 105 0.21 -18.84 0.50
CA CYS A 105 0.27 -18.77 1.94
C CYS A 105 -0.99 -19.43 2.52
N SER A 106 -0.81 -20.47 3.33
CA SER A 106 -1.89 -21.13 4.07
C SER A 106 -1.97 -20.71 5.53
N THR A 107 -1.04 -19.86 6.00
CA THR A 107 -1.03 -19.36 7.37
C THR A 107 -1.77 -18.04 7.48
N THR A 108 -2.56 -17.90 8.54
CA THR A 108 -3.29 -16.67 8.87
C THR A 108 -2.42 -15.64 9.57
N GLU A 109 -1.26 -16.06 10.08
CA GLU A 109 -0.29 -15.23 10.79
C GLU A 109 1.13 -15.52 10.27
N GLY A 110 2.07 -14.61 10.56
CA GLY A 110 3.50 -14.82 10.31
C GLY A 110 4.16 -13.74 9.45
N SER A 111 5.27 -14.08 8.81
CA SER A 111 6.17 -13.12 8.14
C SER A 111 5.52 -12.39 6.97
N LEU A 112 4.69 -13.08 6.17
CA LEU A 112 3.97 -12.46 5.04
C LEU A 112 2.94 -11.45 5.54
N VAL A 113 2.13 -11.84 6.52
CA VAL A 113 1.11 -10.97 7.15
C VAL A 113 1.81 -9.74 7.76
N ASN A 114 2.89 -9.95 8.50
CA ASN A 114 3.70 -8.89 9.08
C ASN A 114 4.31 -7.96 8.01
N ALA A 115 4.66 -8.48 6.83
CA ALA A 115 5.17 -7.67 5.73
C ALA A 115 4.07 -6.82 5.07
N ILE A 116 2.89 -7.39 4.84
CA ILE A 116 1.72 -6.68 4.27
C ILE A 116 1.23 -5.59 5.24
N LEU A 117 1.16 -5.91 6.53
CA LEU A 117 0.79 -5.01 7.60
C LEU A 117 1.95 -4.11 8.08
N GLY A 118 3.07 -4.05 7.34
CA GLY A 118 4.17 -3.11 7.62
C GLY A 118 4.83 -3.24 9.01
N ALA A 119 4.62 -4.35 9.71
CA ALA A 119 5.23 -4.68 10.99
C ALA A 119 6.70 -5.11 10.84
N SER A 120 7.09 -5.55 9.63
CA SER A 120 8.47 -5.91 9.30
C SER A 120 9.15 -4.86 8.43
N LYS A 121 10.37 -4.44 8.81
CA LYS A 121 11.21 -3.55 8.00
C LYS A 121 12.14 -4.38 7.12
N VAL A 122 11.99 -4.27 5.80
CA VAL A 122 13.00 -4.78 4.87
C VAL A 122 14.18 -3.81 4.86
N LYS A 123 15.35 -4.26 5.30
CA LYS A 123 16.60 -3.49 5.13
C LYS A 123 17.06 -3.65 3.69
N ASN A 124 17.41 -2.54 3.04
CA ASN A 124 18.01 -2.59 1.72
C ASN A 124 19.37 -3.28 1.80
N ASN A 125 19.63 -4.20 0.88
CA ASN A 125 20.95 -4.76 0.66
C ASN A 125 21.62 -4.09 -0.56
N VAL A 126 22.91 -4.38 -0.77
CA VAL A 126 23.71 -3.81 -1.85
C VAL A 126 23.07 -4.04 -3.24
N ALA A 127 22.49 -5.21 -3.47
CA ALA A 127 21.83 -5.54 -4.73
C ALA A 127 20.55 -4.68 -4.95
N MET A 128 19.76 -4.46 -3.91
CA MET A 128 18.58 -3.60 -3.95
C MET A 128 18.95 -2.13 -4.21
N GLU A 129 19.98 -1.62 -3.54
CA GLU A 129 20.46 -0.24 -3.74
C GLU A 129 20.98 -0.03 -5.16
N ARG A 130 21.73 -1.00 -5.68
CA ARG A 130 22.15 -1.01 -7.08
C ARG A 130 20.94 -1.00 -8.01
N GLY A 131 19.93 -1.82 -7.74
CA GLY A 131 18.72 -1.88 -8.55
C GLY A 131 18.00 -0.53 -8.62
N ILE A 132 17.77 0.10 -7.46
CA ILE A 132 17.16 1.44 -7.36
C ILE A 132 17.95 2.48 -8.17
N ARG A 133 19.29 2.43 -8.13
CA ARG A 133 20.15 3.36 -8.87
C ARG A 133 20.05 3.17 -10.39
N LEU A 134 20.07 1.92 -10.85
CA LEU A 134 20.13 1.60 -12.28
C LEU A 134 18.77 1.62 -12.98
N GLU A 135 17.66 1.46 -12.25
CA GLU A 135 16.30 1.40 -12.78
C GLU A 135 16.01 2.53 -13.78
N LYS A 136 16.43 3.77 -13.47
CA LYS A 136 16.23 4.93 -14.36
C LYS A 136 16.97 4.79 -15.69
N ASP A 137 18.21 4.30 -15.66
CA ASP A 137 19.04 4.21 -16.84
C ASP A 137 18.63 3.03 -17.72
N VAL A 138 18.19 1.92 -17.10
CA VAL A 138 17.60 0.78 -17.83
C VAL A 138 16.34 1.21 -18.55
N LEU A 139 15.42 1.93 -17.89
CA LEU A 139 14.20 2.39 -18.55
C LEU A 139 14.49 3.29 -19.76
N LYS A 140 15.42 4.23 -19.65
CA LYS A 140 15.85 5.08 -20.79
C LYS A 140 16.38 4.25 -21.95
N GLU A 141 17.17 3.22 -21.66
CA GLU A 141 17.71 2.35 -22.69
C GLU A 141 16.61 1.51 -23.35
N VAL A 142 15.62 1.07 -22.58
CA VAL A 142 14.42 0.39 -23.11
C VAL A 142 13.58 1.34 -23.97
N GLU A 143 13.35 2.59 -23.56
CA GLU A 143 12.68 3.61 -24.37
C GLU A 143 13.38 3.78 -25.73
N ARG A 144 14.71 3.89 -25.71
CA ARG A 144 15.53 4.02 -26.93
C ARG A 144 15.42 2.81 -27.84
N LYS A 145 15.50 1.59 -27.29
CA LYS A 145 15.44 0.34 -28.06
C LYS A 145 14.06 0.07 -28.65
N LEU A 146 13.01 0.31 -27.87
CA LEU A 146 11.62 0.06 -28.26
C LEU A 146 10.97 1.26 -28.97
N ARG A 147 11.68 2.39 -29.09
CA ARG A 147 11.18 3.64 -29.68
C ARG A 147 9.80 4.03 -29.11
N THR A 148 9.62 3.80 -27.83
CA THR A 148 8.34 3.98 -27.12
C THR A 148 8.60 4.83 -25.89
N LYS A 149 7.75 5.82 -25.66
CA LYS A 149 7.80 6.64 -24.44
C LYS A 149 7.31 5.81 -23.26
N ILE A 150 8.10 5.76 -22.19
CA ILE A 150 7.78 5.06 -20.95
C ILE A 150 7.61 6.11 -19.85
N ASN A 151 6.40 6.23 -19.34
CA ASN A 151 6.12 7.12 -18.23
C ASN A 151 6.46 6.42 -16.91
N ARG A 152 6.99 7.18 -15.96
CA ARG A 152 7.12 6.70 -14.57
C ARG A 152 5.74 6.42 -14.00
N SER A 153 5.63 5.31 -13.29
CA SER A 153 4.38 4.94 -12.62
C SER A 153 4.42 5.27 -11.11
N GLY A 154 3.22 5.29 -10.56
CA GLY A 154 2.92 5.44 -9.14
C GLY A 154 2.42 4.13 -8.52
N LEU A 155 1.52 4.24 -7.55
CA LEU A 155 0.66 3.14 -7.15
C LEU A 155 -0.60 3.17 -8.02
N ILE A 156 -0.94 2.02 -8.58
CA ILE A 156 -2.16 1.77 -9.32
C ILE A 156 -3.05 0.92 -8.43
N LEU A 157 -4.28 1.40 -8.24
CA LEU A 157 -5.34 0.76 -7.48
C LEU A 157 -6.55 0.60 -8.40
N ILE A 158 -7.31 -0.47 -8.16
CA ILE A 158 -8.54 -0.79 -8.88
C ILE A 158 -9.64 -0.87 -7.81
N PRO A 159 -10.63 0.04 -7.81
CA PRO A 159 -11.70 0.07 -6.81
C PRO A 159 -12.42 -1.26 -6.62
N GLU A 160 -12.64 -2.00 -7.70
CA GLU A 160 -13.29 -3.31 -7.71
C GLU A 160 -12.46 -4.37 -6.96
N ASN A 161 -11.17 -4.12 -6.76
CA ASN A 161 -10.23 -4.99 -6.09
C ASN A 161 -9.35 -4.21 -5.09
N PRO A 162 -9.95 -3.64 -4.05
CA PRO A 162 -9.36 -2.56 -3.24
C PRO A 162 -8.21 -3.04 -2.34
N ILE A 163 -8.11 -4.36 -2.15
CA ILE A 163 -7.07 -5.05 -1.37
C ILE A 163 -5.77 -5.21 -2.15
N PHE A 164 -5.79 -5.08 -3.48
CA PHE A 164 -4.61 -5.21 -4.33
C PHE A 164 -4.03 -3.84 -4.71
N GLY A 165 -2.74 -3.83 -5.03
CA GLY A 165 -2.10 -2.65 -5.61
C GLY A 165 -0.81 -2.98 -6.36
N ALA A 166 -0.51 -2.24 -7.41
CA ALA A 166 0.69 -2.44 -8.21
C ALA A 166 1.48 -1.14 -8.35
N SER A 167 2.81 -1.22 -8.39
CA SER A 167 3.65 -0.07 -8.72
C SER A 167 4.68 -0.49 -9.76
N PRO A 168 4.29 -0.56 -11.04
CA PRO A 168 5.22 -0.88 -12.11
C PRO A 168 6.38 0.11 -12.17
N ASP A 169 7.51 -0.31 -12.70
CA ASP A 169 8.67 0.58 -12.86
C ASP A 169 8.47 1.60 -13.99
N GLY A 170 7.69 1.22 -15.00
CA GLY A 170 7.27 2.09 -16.10
C GLY A 170 6.01 1.61 -16.81
N ILE A 171 5.31 2.53 -17.48
CA ILE A 171 4.09 2.25 -18.26
C ILE A 171 4.13 3.03 -19.57
N SER A 172 3.78 2.37 -20.66
CA SER A 172 3.48 3.00 -21.95
C SER A 172 2.02 2.73 -22.33
N GLU A 173 1.61 3.20 -23.50
CA GLU A 173 0.27 2.93 -24.05
C GLU A 173 -0.03 1.43 -24.18
N ASN A 174 0.98 0.64 -24.55
CA ASN A 174 0.81 -0.77 -24.95
C ASN A 174 1.51 -1.76 -24.01
N ALA A 175 2.22 -1.29 -22.98
CA ALA A 175 3.03 -2.17 -22.14
C ALA A 175 3.20 -1.66 -20.70
N VAL A 176 3.40 -2.62 -19.80
CA VAL A 176 3.81 -2.42 -18.41
C VAL A 176 5.23 -2.97 -18.25
N PHE A 177 6.10 -2.22 -17.61
CA PHE A 177 7.52 -2.55 -17.46
C PHE A 177 7.85 -2.85 -16.00
N GLU A 178 8.47 -4.01 -15.78
CA GLU A 178 9.09 -4.42 -14.52
C GLU A 178 10.59 -4.61 -14.78
N VAL A 179 11.42 -3.81 -14.13
CA VAL A 179 12.87 -3.78 -14.32
C VAL A 179 13.56 -4.54 -13.21
N LYS A 180 14.36 -5.54 -13.61
CA LYS A 180 15.25 -6.25 -12.70
C LYS A 180 16.70 -5.93 -13.04
N CYS A 181 17.46 -5.52 -12.03
CA CYS A 181 18.89 -5.21 -12.13
C CYS A 181 19.70 -6.17 -11.26
N PRO A 182 19.72 -7.49 -11.56
CA PRO A 182 20.44 -8.46 -10.74
C PRO A 182 21.93 -8.13 -10.69
N VAL A 183 22.56 -8.46 -9.57
CA VAL A 183 24.03 -8.58 -9.52
C VAL A 183 24.42 -9.88 -10.23
N LEU A 184 25.51 -9.85 -10.98
CA LEU A 184 26.11 -11.09 -11.48
C LEU A 184 26.45 -11.93 -10.25
N ARG A 185 26.02 -13.20 -10.23
CA ARG A 185 26.63 -14.15 -9.30
C ARG A 185 28.03 -14.38 -9.83
N GLU A 186 29.04 -14.17 -9.01
CA GLU A 186 30.30 -14.84 -9.24
C GLU A 186 29.98 -16.34 -9.24
N VAL A 187 30.25 -17.00 -10.37
CA VAL A 187 30.29 -18.46 -10.40
C VAL A 187 31.53 -18.81 -9.60
N ILE A 188 31.32 -19.18 -8.32
CA ILE A 188 32.35 -19.82 -7.51
C ILE A 188 32.43 -21.29 -7.96
#